data_AF-A0A2T4S4Q4-F1
#
_entry.id   AF-A0A2T4S4Q4-F1
#
_cell.length_a   1.000
_cell.length_b   1.000
_cell.length_c   1.000
_cell.angle_alpha   90.00
_cell.angle_beta   90.00
_cell.angle_gamma   90.00
#
_symmetry.space_group_name_H-M   'P 1'
#
loop_
_entity.id
_entity.type
_entity.pdbx_description
1 polymer ?
#
loop_
_entity_poly.entity_id
_entity_poly.type
_entity_poly.pdbx_seq_one_letter_code
_entity_poly.pdbx_strand_id
1 'polypeptide(L)'
;LGGTKTTDTYGIEQRISLANNPSHLEIVSPVVLGKTRSVQDDRHQSGKVQTDFSKSMPILIHGDAAYPGQGINFETMNLGNLEGYSTGGSLHLITNNRIGFTTEPQDGRSTTYSTDVAKGYDVPIMHVNADNVEATIEAIDIAMDFR
;
A
#
# COMPACT_ATOMS: atom_id res chain seq x y z
N LEU A 1 -14.21 -11.76 4.79
CA LEU A 1 -13.38 -11.95 3.58
C LEU A 1 -11.99 -11.49 3.94
N GLY A 2 -11.09 -12.43 4.21
CA GLY A 2 -9.74 -12.22 4.70
C GLY A 2 -9.12 -13.60 4.83
N GLY A 3 -7.80 -13.69 4.83
CA GLY A 3 -7.14 -14.98 4.73
C GLY A 3 -5.70 -14.90 5.16
N THR A 4 -5.16 -16.02 5.58
CA THR A 4 -3.72 -16.15 5.77
C THR A 4 -3.27 -17.43 5.07
N LYS A 5 -2.19 -17.33 4.32
CA LYS A 5 -1.51 -18.45 3.70
C LYS A 5 -0.04 -18.37 4.05
N THR A 6 0.53 -19.48 4.48
CA THR A 6 1.98 -19.66 4.54
C THR A 6 2.42 -20.44 3.29
N THR A 7 3.51 -20.01 2.68
CA THR A 7 4.11 -20.64 1.51
C THR A 7 5.61 -20.65 1.69
N ASP A 8 6.30 -21.63 1.11
CA ASP A 8 7.76 -21.78 1.14
C ASP A 8 8.37 -21.64 -0.27
N THR A 9 7.58 -21.06 -1.18
CA THR A 9 7.98 -20.82 -2.56
C THR A 9 9.23 -19.97 -2.57
N TYR A 10 10.22 -20.36 -3.36
CA TYR A 10 11.55 -19.73 -3.43
C TYR A 10 12.47 -19.99 -2.21
N GLY A 11 12.18 -21.00 -1.39
CA GLY A 11 13.10 -21.50 -0.36
C GLY A 11 13.15 -20.66 0.93
N ILE A 12 12.20 -19.74 1.09
CA ILE A 12 12.02 -18.92 2.28
C ILE A 12 10.56 -19.10 2.70
N GLU A 13 10.28 -19.24 4.00
CA GLU A 13 8.89 -19.27 4.47
C GLU A 13 8.32 -17.85 4.46
N GLN A 14 7.24 -17.63 3.71
CA GLN A 14 6.51 -16.37 3.69
C GLN A 14 5.07 -16.55 4.18
N ARG A 15 4.65 -15.68 5.09
CA ARG A 15 3.27 -15.59 5.57
C ARG A 15 2.57 -14.41 4.91
N ILE A 16 1.62 -14.71 4.03
CA ILE A 16 0.78 -13.72 3.35
C ILE A 16 -0.55 -13.62 4.10
N SER A 17 -0.92 -12.42 4.55
CA SER A 17 -2.18 -12.18 5.26
C SER A 17 -2.99 -11.07 4.60
N LEU A 18 -4.15 -11.43 4.08
CA LEU A 18 -5.13 -10.51 3.51
C LEU A 18 -6.05 -10.00 4.62
N ALA A 19 -6.07 -8.69 4.86
CA ALA A 19 -6.95 -8.06 5.83
C ALA A 19 -8.42 -8.14 5.39
N ASN A 20 -9.34 -8.23 6.36
CA ASN A 20 -10.76 -8.05 6.06
C ASN A 20 -11.05 -6.56 5.83
N ASN A 21 -11.82 -6.24 4.80
CA ASN A 21 -12.27 -4.89 4.50
C ASN A 21 -13.80 -4.85 4.28
N PRO A 22 -14.49 -3.80 4.74
CA PRO A 22 -15.87 -3.55 4.36
C PRO A 22 -15.94 -2.99 2.93
N SER A 23 -17.16 -2.77 2.42
CA SER A 23 -17.38 -2.15 1.10
C SER A 23 -17.00 -0.66 1.03
N HIS A 24 -16.76 0.00 2.17
CA HIS A 24 -16.27 1.37 2.20
C HIS A 24 -14.82 1.38 1.72
N LEU A 25 -14.61 1.86 0.50
CA LEU A 25 -13.30 1.84 -0.15
C LEU A 25 -12.26 2.57 0.69
N GLU A 26 -11.01 2.13 0.60
CA GLU A 26 -9.83 2.76 1.23
C GLU A 26 -9.77 2.72 2.78
N ILE A 27 -10.87 2.44 3.48
CA ILE A 27 -10.91 2.43 4.96
C ILE A 27 -9.96 1.41 5.60
N VAL A 28 -9.58 0.38 4.84
CA VAL A 28 -8.69 -0.69 5.29
C VAL A 28 -7.21 -0.29 5.23
N SER A 29 -6.84 0.74 4.49
CA SER A 29 -5.44 1.16 4.31
C SER A 29 -4.70 1.37 5.65
N PRO A 30 -5.20 2.20 6.59
CA PRO A 30 -4.52 2.37 7.88
C PRO A 30 -4.62 1.13 8.78
N VAL A 31 -5.65 0.28 8.60
CA VAL A 31 -5.77 -0.99 9.33
C VAL A 31 -4.64 -1.95 8.93
N VAL A 32 -4.32 -2.02 7.63
CA VAL A 32 -3.19 -2.82 7.14
C VAL A 32 -1.88 -2.26 7.68
N LEU A 33 -1.65 -0.95 7.63
CA LEU A 33 -0.43 -0.35 8.19
C LEU A 33 -0.29 -0.64 9.69
N GLY A 34 -1.35 -0.47 10.47
CA GLY A 34 -1.34 -0.76 11.91
C GLY A 34 -1.08 -2.25 12.20
N LYS A 35 -1.68 -3.15 11.40
CA LYS A 35 -1.42 -4.59 11.52
C LYS A 35 0.04 -4.92 11.19
N THR A 36 0.60 -4.33 10.14
CA THR A 36 2.01 -4.50 9.79
C THR A 36 2.92 -3.97 10.90
N ARG A 37 2.66 -2.76 11.41
CA ARG A 37 3.41 -2.18 12.53
C ARG A 37 3.40 -3.09 13.75
N SER A 38 2.24 -3.70 14.07
CA SER A 38 2.10 -4.62 15.20
C SER A 38 2.93 -5.91 15.10
N VAL A 39 3.36 -6.29 13.90
CA VAL A 39 4.25 -7.43 13.63
C VAL A 39 5.71 -7.00 13.67
N GLN A 40 6.00 -5.76 13.27
CA GLN A 40 7.35 -5.18 13.28
C GLN A 40 7.83 -4.83 14.70
N ASP A 41 6.91 -4.42 15.58
CA ASP A 41 7.21 -4.03 16.95
C ASP A 41 7.52 -5.23 17.87
N ASP A 42 8.66 -5.17 18.56
CA ASP A 42 8.97 -6.05 19.69
C ASP A 42 8.29 -5.51 20.96
N ARG A 43 7.47 -6.38 21.57
CA ARG A 43 6.69 -6.10 22.78
C ARG A 43 7.10 -6.98 23.96
N HIS A 44 8.21 -7.71 23.85
CA HIS A 44 8.69 -8.62 24.90
C HIS A 44 9.55 -7.94 25.96
N GLN A 45 9.97 -6.69 25.74
CA GLN A 45 10.78 -5.92 26.69
C GLN A 45 10.05 -4.64 27.13
N SER A 46 10.23 -4.28 28.40
CA SER A 46 9.73 -3.01 28.94
C SER A 46 10.58 -1.83 28.44
N GLY A 47 9.95 -0.70 28.14
CA GLY A 47 10.63 0.54 27.73
C GLY A 47 10.22 1.00 26.34
N LYS A 48 11.15 1.65 25.63
CA LYS A 48 10.92 2.11 24.25
C LYS A 48 10.72 0.90 23.33
N VAL A 49 9.66 0.93 22.53
CA VAL A 49 9.38 -0.11 21.52
C VAL A 49 10.53 -0.15 20.52
N GLN A 50 11.05 -1.35 20.26
CA GLN A 50 12.00 -1.61 19.18
C GLN A 50 11.22 -2.08 17.96
N THR A 51 11.41 -1.43 16.82
CA THR A 51 10.70 -1.74 15.57
C THR A 51 11.69 -2.29 14.54
N ASP A 52 11.38 -3.45 13.99
CA ASP A 52 12.14 -4.09 12.91
C ASP A 52 11.28 -4.14 11.65
N PHE A 53 11.53 -3.21 10.72
CA PHE A 53 10.78 -3.06 9.47
C PHE A 53 10.95 -4.26 8.51
N SER A 54 11.96 -5.11 8.71
CA SER A 54 12.19 -6.29 7.87
C SER A 54 11.20 -7.43 8.14
N LYS A 55 10.54 -7.44 9.32
CA LYS A 55 9.64 -8.52 9.73
C LYS A 55 8.34 -8.60 8.93
N SER A 56 7.90 -7.49 8.34
CA SER A 56 6.66 -7.44 7.58
C SER A 56 6.64 -6.21 6.66
N MET A 57 5.95 -6.32 5.53
CA MET A 57 5.75 -5.23 4.58
C MET A 57 4.27 -5.10 4.24
N PRO A 58 3.69 -3.89 4.25
CA PRO A 58 2.34 -3.67 3.78
C PRO A 58 2.30 -3.50 2.26
N ILE A 59 1.34 -4.19 1.63
CA ILE A 59 0.97 -3.99 0.23
C ILE A 59 -0.49 -3.50 0.22
N LEU A 60 -0.72 -2.36 -0.43
CA LEU A 60 -2.01 -1.69 -0.51
C LEU A 60 -2.47 -1.62 -1.97
N ILE A 61 -3.70 -2.06 -2.23
CA ILE A 61 -4.27 -2.10 -3.59
C ILE A 61 -5.48 -1.17 -3.62
N HIS A 62 -5.51 -0.28 -4.60
CA HIS A 62 -6.48 0.80 -4.71
C HIS A 62 -7.12 0.85 -6.10
N GLY A 63 -8.35 1.34 -6.19
CA GLY A 63 -8.97 1.74 -7.46
C GLY A 63 -8.61 3.19 -7.82
N ASP A 64 -8.55 3.53 -9.12
CA ASP A 64 -8.14 4.87 -9.57
C ASP A 64 -9.15 5.98 -9.25
N ALA A 65 -10.43 5.66 -9.10
CA ALA A 65 -11.44 6.62 -8.65
C ALA A 65 -11.41 6.81 -7.13
N ALA A 66 -11.23 5.72 -6.38
CA ALA A 66 -11.26 5.76 -4.92
C ALA A 66 -9.98 6.36 -4.33
N TYR A 67 -8.82 6.07 -4.93
CA TYR A 67 -7.53 6.51 -4.41
C TYR A 67 -7.44 8.02 -4.20
N PRO A 68 -7.71 8.88 -5.20
CA PRO A 68 -7.72 10.33 -5.03
C PRO A 68 -9.00 10.87 -4.36
N GLY A 69 -10.09 10.09 -4.35
CA GLY A 69 -11.40 10.55 -3.87
C GLY A 69 -11.63 10.34 -2.37
N GLN A 70 -10.85 9.50 -1.70
CA GLN A 70 -11.01 9.21 -0.27
C GLN A 70 -9.86 9.82 0.55
N GLY A 71 -10.20 10.77 1.43
CA GLY A 71 -9.23 11.49 2.27
C GLY A 71 -8.39 10.58 3.18
N ILE A 72 -8.90 9.40 3.52
CA ILE A 72 -8.17 8.43 4.34
C ILE A 72 -6.86 7.97 3.70
N ASN A 73 -6.73 8.01 2.37
CA ASN A 73 -5.45 7.71 1.72
C ASN A 73 -4.41 8.78 1.98
N PHE A 74 -4.80 10.06 1.95
CA PHE A 74 -3.91 11.15 2.35
C PHE A 74 -3.52 11.04 3.83
N GLU A 75 -4.51 10.80 4.71
CA GLU A 75 -4.23 10.57 6.14
C GLU A 75 -3.27 9.40 6.35
N THR A 76 -3.46 8.29 5.61
CA THR A 76 -2.60 7.11 5.68
C THR A 76 -1.17 7.41 5.22
N MET A 77 -1.01 8.11 4.09
CA MET A 77 0.31 8.51 3.58
C MET A 77 1.04 9.43 4.57
N ASN A 78 0.31 10.35 5.21
CA ASN A 78 0.87 11.24 6.23
C ASN A 78 1.47 10.50 7.43
N LEU A 79 1.00 9.28 7.73
CA LEU A 79 1.55 8.45 8.79
C LEU A 79 2.89 7.78 8.42
N GLY A 80 3.24 7.70 7.14
CA GLY A 80 4.32 6.87 6.61
C GLY A 80 5.70 7.13 7.23
N ASN A 81 6.00 8.37 7.59
CA ASN A 81 7.29 8.78 8.17
C ASN A 81 7.22 9.18 9.65
N LEU A 82 6.07 9.00 10.31
CA LEU A 82 5.94 9.32 11.74
C LEU A 82 6.46 8.16 12.60
N GLU A 83 7.29 8.43 13.61
CA GLU A 83 7.95 7.40 14.43
C GLU A 83 6.99 6.34 14.99
N GLY A 84 5.81 6.75 15.46
CA GLY A 84 4.80 5.85 16.05
C GLY A 84 3.95 5.06 15.05
N TYR A 85 4.04 5.36 13.75
CA TYR A 85 3.13 4.80 12.73
C TYR A 85 3.84 4.22 11.50
N SER A 86 5.08 4.67 11.23
CA SER A 86 5.85 4.22 10.07
C SER A 86 5.98 2.71 10.04
N THR A 87 5.93 2.15 8.84
CA THR A 87 6.12 0.71 8.59
C THR A 87 7.38 0.44 7.75
N GLY A 88 8.26 1.45 7.61
CA GLY A 88 9.44 1.35 6.74
C GLY A 88 9.05 1.26 5.25
N GLY A 89 8.07 2.07 4.83
CA GLY A 89 7.56 2.07 3.47
C GLY A 89 6.48 1.02 3.17
N SER A 90 5.59 1.37 2.24
CA SER A 90 4.47 0.56 1.77
C SER A 90 4.47 0.50 0.25
N LEU A 91 4.13 -0.66 -0.32
CA LEU A 91 3.92 -0.80 -1.77
C LEU A 91 2.46 -0.47 -2.09
N HIS A 92 2.23 0.53 -2.93
CA HIS A 92 0.91 0.93 -3.38
C HIS A 92 0.69 0.56 -4.84
N LEU A 93 -0.33 -0.26 -5.11
CA LEU A 93 -0.75 -0.65 -6.45
C LEU A 93 -2.09 -0.01 -6.78
N ILE A 94 -2.10 0.87 -7.77
CA ILE A 94 -3.34 1.51 -8.24
C ILE A 94 -3.78 0.77 -9.50
N THR A 95 -4.85 -0.01 -9.40
CA THR A 95 -5.44 -0.71 -10.56
C THR A 95 -6.25 0.29 -11.38
N ASN A 96 -5.57 0.99 -12.28
CA ASN A 96 -6.14 2.11 -13.03
C ASN A 96 -6.81 1.64 -14.32
N ASN A 97 -8.09 1.26 -14.20
CA ASN A 97 -8.94 0.90 -15.34
C ASN A 97 -9.63 2.12 -15.98
N ARG A 98 -9.34 3.34 -15.49
CA ARG A 98 -9.86 4.62 -15.98
C ARG A 98 -11.37 4.79 -15.85
N ILE A 99 -12.04 4.08 -14.94
CA ILE A 99 -13.48 4.24 -14.72
C ILE A 99 -13.88 3.97 -13.26
N GLY A 100 -14.58 4.92 -12.65
CA GLY A 100 -15.19 4.77 -11.33
C GLY A 100 -16.67 4.43 -11.44
N PHE A 101 -17.03 3.16 -11.56
CA PHE A 101 -18.40 2.73 -11.88
C PHE A 101 -18.87 3.33 -13.22
N THR A 102 -19.60 4.45 -13.22
CA THR A 102 -20.02 5.18 -14.42
C THR A 102 -19.29 6.51 -14.59
N THR A 103 -18.43 6.88 -13.64
CA THR A 103 -17.77 8.18 -13.58
C THR A 103 -16.44 8.14 -14.34
N GLU A 104 -16.27 9.04 -15.30
CA GLU A 104 -15.04 9.19 -16.07
C GLU A 104 -13.94 9.89 -15.24
N PRO A 105 -12.65 9.71 -15.59
CA PRO A 105 -11.54 10.26 -14.82
C PRO A 105 -11.61 11.78 -14.57
N GLN A 106 -12.06 12.55 -15.56
CA GLN A 106 -12.18 14.00 -15.45
C GLN A 106 -13.27 14.46 -14.46
N ASP A 107 -14.24 13.60 -14.18
CA ASP A 107 -15.30 13.86 -13.20
C ASP A 107 -14.92 13.31 -11.80
N GLY A 108 -13.93 12.42 -11.73
CA GLY A 108 -13.48 11.77 -10.50
C GLY A 108 -12.31 12.45 -9.79
N ARG A 109 -11.53 13.30 -10.49
CA ARG A 109 -10.36 13.98 -9.93
C ARG A 109 -9.99 15.26 -10.68
N SER A 110 -9.31 16.17 -9.98
CA SER A 110 -8.79 17.43 -10.52
C SER A 110 -7.31 17.38 -10.94
N THR A 111 -6.73 16.18 -10.95
CA THR A 111 -5.31 15.94 -11.25
C THR A 111 -5.16 15.04 -12.48
N THR A 112 -4.00 15.09 -13.14
CA THR A 112 -3.74 14.29 -14.34
C THR A 112 -3.82 12.79 -14.04
N TYR A 113 -3.11 12.35 -12.99
CA TYR A 113 -3.04 10.94 -12.61
C TYR A 113 -3.75 10.71 -11.29
N SER A 114 -4.35 9.52 -11.14
CA SER A 114 -4.97 9.09 -9.88
C SER A 114 -3.95 9.05 -8.74
N THR A 115 -2.68 8.78 -9.05
CA THR A 115 -1.56 8.74 -8.09
C THR A 115 -1.07 10.11 -7.63
N ASP A 116 -1.57 11.22 -8.19
CA ASP A 116 -1.02 12.55 -7.90
C ASP A 116 -1.15 12.96 -6.43
N VAL A 117 -2.05 12.33 -5.67
CA VAL A 117 -2.14 12.49 -4.21
C VAL A 117 -0.85 12.08 -3.49
N ALA A 118 -0.08 11.14 -4.05
CA ALA A 118 1.18 10.69 -3.47
C ALA A 118 2.34 11.68 -3.65
N LYS A 119 2.21 12.67 -4.55
CA LYS A 119 3.28 13.65 -4.84
C LYS A 119 3.67 14.52 -3.64
N GLY A 120 2.79 14.63 -2.63
CA GLY A 120 3.08 15.37 -1.40
C GLY A 120 4.03 14.67 -0.41
N TYR A 121 4.47 13.45 -0.70
CA TYR A 121 5.19 12.59 0.24
C TYR A 121 6.57 12.11 -0.25
N ASP A 122 7.13 12.73 -1.29
CA ASP A 122 8.45 12.42 -1.85
C ASP A 122 8.67 10.93 -2.17
N VAL A 123 7.62 10.26 -2.66
CA VAL A 123 7.67 8.85 -3.08
C VAL A 123 7.80 8.72 -4.61
N PRO A 124 8.51 7.69 -5.11
CA PRO A 124 8.55 7.42 -6.55
C PRO A 124 7.17 6.96 -7.03
N ILE A 125 6.76 7.46 -8.19
CA ILE A 125 5.50 7.09 -8.84
C ILE A 125 5.85 6.55 -10.23
N MET A 126 5.50 5.30 -10.48
CA MET A 126 5.70 4.63 -11.76
C MET A 126 4.36 4.33 -12.42
N HIS A 127 4.21 4.74 -13.68
CA HIS A 127 3.05 4.39 -14.49
C HIS A 127 3.48 3.38 -15.54
N VAL A 128 2.91 2.19 -15.48
CA VAL A 128 3.24 1.08 -16.38
C VAL A 128 2.01 0.66 -17.17
N ASN A 129 2.22 0.25 -18.42
CA ASN A 129 1.17 -0.37 -19.22
C ASN A 129 1.04 -1.85 -18.81
N ALA A 130 -0.10 -2.22 -18.24
CA ALA A 130 -0.37 -3.58 -17.80
C ALA A 130 -0.40 -4.62 -18.93
N ASP A 131 -0.56 -4.19 -20.19
CA ASP A 131 -0.43 -5.08 -21.36
C ASP A 131 1.03 -5.47 -21.64
N ASN A 132 2.00 -4.80 -21.01
CA ASN A 132 3.40 -5.19 -21.00
C ASN A 132 3.74 -5.82 -19.63
N VAL A 133 3.69 -7.14 -19.58
CA VAL A 133 3.87 -7.91 -18.33
C VAL A 133 5.31 -7.76 -17.81
N GLU A 134 6.30 -7.78 -18.69
CA GLU A 134 7.71 -7.65 -18.34
C GLU A 134 7.99 -6.29 -17.69
N ALA A 135 7.51 -5.20 -18.28
CA ALA A 135 7.65 -3.87 -17.69
C ALA A 135 6.89 -3.74 -16.36
N THR A 136 5.77 -4.43 -16.20
CA THR A 136 5.00 -4.45 -14.95
C THR A 136 5.78 -5.14 -13.84
N ILE A 137 6.44 -6.27 -14.13
CA ILE A 137 7.32 -6.95 -13.18
C ILE A 137 8.52 -6.07 -12.83
N GLU A 138 9.19 -5.49 -13.83
CA GLU A 138 10.34 -4.60 -13.61
C GLU A 138 9.98 -3.39 -12.74
N ALA A 139 8.79 -2.80 -12.93
CA ALA A 139 8.32 -1.70 -12.08
C ALA A 139 8.14 -2.14 -10.61
N ILE A 140 7.72 -3.38 -10.36
CA ILE A 140 7.64 -3.93 -8.99
C ILE A 140 9.04 -4.14 -8.43
N ASP A 141 9.98 -4.68 -9.21
CA ASP A 141 11.36 -4.89 -8.76
C ASP A 141 12.02 -3.56 -8.37
N ILE A 142 11.87 -2.52 -9.20
CA ILE A 142 12.37 -1.16 -8.88
C ILE A 142 11.70 -0.60 -7.62
N ALA A 143 10.39 -0.80 -7.43
CA ALA A 143 9.67 -0.33 -6.25
C ALA A 143 10.16 -1.05 -4.98
N MET A 144 10.46 -2.33 -5.08
CA MET A 144 10.99 -3.15 -3.99
C MET A 144 12.43 -2.78 -3.64
N ASP A 145 13.27 -2.46 -4.63
CA ASP A 145 14.64 -2.01 -4.41
C ASP A 145 14.72 -0.61 -3.76
N PHE A 146 13.74 0.26 -4.05
CA PHE A 146 13.66 1.59 -3.42
C PHE A 146 13.28 1.51 -1.93
N ARG A 147 12.49 0.52 -1.54
CA ARG A 147 11.86 0.43 -0.21
C ARG A 147 12.72 -0.32 0.79
#